data_AF-V9IGY6-F1
#
_entry.id   AF-V9IGY6-F1
#
_cell.length_a   1.000
_cell.length_b   1.000
_cell.length_c   1.000
_cell.angle_alpha   90.00
_cell.angle_beta   90.00
_cell.angle_gamma   90.00
#
_symmetry.space_group_name_H-M   'P 1'
#
loop_
_entity.id
_entity.type
_entity.pdbx_description
1 polymer ?
#
loop_
_entity_poly.entity_id
_entity_poly.type
_entity_poly.pdbx_seq_one_letter_code
_entity_poly.pdbx_strand_id
1 'polypeptide(L)'
;MKINMNITSAAGIISLLEEPMPELKVFALKKLDMIVDEFWPEISEAIEKIEILHEDKSFPQHDLAALVASKVYYHLGSFEDSLTYALGAGELFDVNARNEYVDTTIAKCIDYYTQQRVLEAEGKLPPTSKGIDPRLEGIVNRMFQRCLDDNQYRQALGLALETRRMDIFEAAIMQSDDVSGMLSYAFQVVMSLIQNRGFRNTVLRCLVSLYRNLGTPDYVNMCQCLIFLDDPLAVAELLDRLSKGSQDCVLMAYQIAFDLYESATQQFLGRVLQALRATAPIPGALMVKPIVKPAAKVSTEAAVSSESTPVMETESTTPVSEEKSQRSVESLNAEEREQQERVDALSSILGGEISIDLHLQFLIRSNHTDMLILKKH
;
A
#
# COMPACT_ATOMS: atom_id res chain seq x y z
N MET A 1 35.99 15.99 -33.68
CA MET A 1 36.55 14.94 -34.56
C MET A 1 36.92 13.75 -33.69
N LYS A 2 36.07 12.72 -33.64
CA LYS A 2 36.42 11.44 -33.00
C LYS A 2 37.41 10.74 -33.94
N ILE A 3 38.64 10.54 -33.48
CA ILE A 3 39.60 9.68 -34.17
C ILE A 3 39.09 8.25 -33.96
N ASN A 4 38.44 7.68 -34.97
CA ASN A 4 38.24 6.23 -35.05
C ASN A 4 39.63 5.61 -35.27
N MET A 5 40.31 5.24 -34.18
CA MET A 5 41.36 4.23 -34.30
C MET A 5 40.65 2.92 -34.62
N ASN A 6 40.71 2.46 -35.86
CA ASN A 6 40.34 1.10 -36.24
C ASN A 6 41.35 0.13 -35.61
N ILE A 7 41.15 -0.17 -34.33
CA ILE A 7 41.88 -1.21 -33.63
C ILE A 7 41.28 -2.54 -34.09
N THR A 8 42.10 -3.47 -34.54
CA THR A 8 41.63 -4.77 -35.03
C THR A 8 41.59 -5.84 -33.94
N SER A 9 42.18 -5.58 -32.76
CA SER A 9 42.16 -6.46 -31.58
C SER A 9 42.53 -5.69 -30.31
N ALA A 10 41.92 -6.06 -29.18
CA ALA A 10 42.20 -5.52 -27.84
C ALA A 10 43.45 -6.15 -27.18
N ALA A 11 44.03 -7.22 -27.74
CA ALA A 11 45.15 -7.96 -27.16
C ALA A 11 46.36 -7.08 -26.79
N GLY A 12 46.70 -6.10 -27.63
CA GLY A 12 47.80 -5.16 -27.34
C GLY A 12 47.51 -4.25 -26.14
N ILE A 13 46.24 -3.97 -25.86
CA ILE A 13 45.81 -3.15 -24.71
C ILE A 13 45.73 -4.02 -23.45
N ILE A 14 45.32 -5.28 -23.59
CA ILE A 14 45.31 -6.26 -22.50
C ILE A 14 46.75 -6.55 -22.02
N SER A 15 47.71 -6.64 -22.93
CA SER A 15 49.13 -6.83 -22.56
C SER A 15 49.69 -5.66 -21.75
N LEU A 16 49.21 -4.43 -21.99
CA LEU A 16 49.60 -3.24 -21.20
C LEU A 16 49.13 -3.31 -19.74
N LEU A 17 48.14 -4.16 -19.40
CA LEU A 17 47.71 -4.38 -18.01
C LEU A 17 48.71 -5.23 -17.22
N GLU A 18 49.57 -6.00 -17.90
CA GLU A 18 50.60 -6.85 -17.27
C GLU A 18 51.85 -6.05 -16.87
N GLU A 19 52.06 -4.89 -17.49
CA GLU A 19 53.20 -4.03 -17.19
C GLU A 19 53.16 -3.50 -15.75
N PRO A 20 54.30 -3.40 -15.05
CA PRO A 20 54.34 -3.01 -13.63
C PRO A 20 54.03 -1.52 -13.41
N MET A 21 54.06 -0.69 -14.47
CA MET A 21 53.88 0.75 -14.37
C MET A 21 52.39 1.12 -14.23
N PRO A 22 51.96 1.79 -13.13
CA PRO A 22 50.55 2.10 -12.89
C PRO A 22 49.96 3.07 -13.94
N GLU A 23 50.78 3.95 -14.52
CA GLU A 23 50.35 4.87 -15.57
C GLU A 23 49.92 4.15 -16.86
N LEU A 24 50.62 3.05 -17.21
CA LEU A 24 50.24 2.22 -18.36
C LEU A 24 48.93 1.49 -18.11
N LYS A 25 48.71 1.00 -16.89
CA LYS A 25 47.44 0.35 -16.50
C LYS A 25 46.27 1.34 -16.56
N VAL A 26 46.46 2.56 -16.09
CA VAL A 26 45.48 3.66 -16.22
C VAL A 26 45.16 3.94 -17.69
N PHE A 27 46.18 4.04 -18.55
CA PHE A 27 45.98 4.27 -19.97
C PHE A 27 45.24 3.11 -20.63
N ALA A 28 45.59 1.87 -20.28
CA ALA A 28 44.93 0.67 -20.76
C ALA A 28 43.45 0.66 -20.36
N LEU A 29 43.11 0.92 -19.09
CA LEU A 29 41.72 0.96 -18.61
C LEU A 29 40.87 2.03 -19.32
N LYS A 30 41.40 3.24 -19.51
CA LYS A 30 40.70 4.30 -20.27
C LYS A 30 40.43 3.88 -21.71
N LYS A 31 41.38 3.19 -22.33
CA LYS A 31 41.25 2.74 -23.70
C LYS A 31 40.29 1.56 -23.81
N LEU A 32 40.30 0.65 -22.83
CA LEU A 32 39.36 -0.46 -22.72
C LEU A 32 37.93 0.06 -22.60
N ASP A 33 37.67 1.04 -21.73
CA ASP A 33 36.33 1.62 -21.55
C ASP A 33 35.69 2.14 -22.86
N MET A 34 36.51 2.62 -23.80
CA MET A 34 36.05 3.10 -25.11
C MET A 34 35.73 1.99 -26.12
N ILE A 35 36.32 0.80 -25.96
CA ILE A 35 36.25 -0.29 -26.94
C ILE A 35 35.50 -1.53 -26.41
N VAL A 36 35.07 -1.52 -25.14
CA VAL A 36 34.41 -2.66 -24.50
C VAL A 36 33.21 -3.16 -25.31
N ASP A 37 32.40 -2.27 -25.87
CA ASP A 37 31.20 -2.68 -26.61
C ASP A 37 31.50 -3.49 -27.89
N GLU A 38 32.68 -3.29 -28.49
CA GLU A 38 33.10 -4.00 -29.72
C GLU A 38 33.96 -5.23 -29.41
N PHE A 39 34.83 -5.16 -28.40
CA PHE A 39 35.85 -6.18 -28.09
C PHE A 39 35.61 -6.91 -26.77
N TRP A 40 34.38 -6.90 -26.23
CA TRP A 40 34.05 -7.62 -25.00
C TRP A 40 34.47 -9.11 -24.99
N PRO A 41 34.46 -9.89 -26.10
CA PRO A 41 34.88 -11.29 -26.05
C PRO A 41 36.36 -11.43 -25.69
N GLU A 42 37.24 -10.63 -26.31
CA GLU A 42 38.68 -10.64 -26.01
C GLU A 42 38.97 -10.12 -24.61
N ILE A 43 38.22 -9.12 -24.14
CA ILE A 43 38.41 -8.55 -22.81
C ILE A 43 37.92 -9.52 -21.72
N SER A 44 36.87 -10.30 -22.00
CA SER A 44 36.32 -11.29 -21.06
C SER A 44 37.31 -12.39 -20.70
N GLU A 45 38.18 -12.81 -21.63
CA GLU A 45 39.25 -13.79 -21.35
C GLU A 45 40.28 -13.27 -20.34
N ALA A 46 40.40 -11.94 -20.19
CA ALA A 46 41.35 -11.28 -19.31
C ALA A 46 40.68 -10.59 -18.11
N ILE A 47 39.41 -10.89 -17.82
CA ILE A 47 38.64 -10.18 -16.79
C ILE A 47 39.24 -10.32 -15.38
N GLU A 48 39.80 -11.49 -15.05
CA GLU A 48 40.47 -11.75 -13.77
C GLU A 48 41.56 -10.71 -13.46
N LYS A 49 42.27 -10.22 -14.49
CA LYS A 49 43.30 -9.18 -14.32
C LYS A 49 42.69 -7.84 -13.94
N ILE A 50 41.52 -7.52 -14.48
CA ILE A 50 40.78 -6.28 -14.18
C ILE A 50 40.21 -6.36 -12.76
N GLU A 51 39.74 -7.54 -12.34
CA GLU A 51 39.27 -7.78 -10.97
C GLU A 51 40.38 -7.55 -9.94
N ILE A 52 41.58 -8.11 -10.18
CA ILE A 52 42.75 -7.91 -9.30
C ILE A 52 43.09 -6.41 -9.17
N LEU A 53 42.97 -5.64 -10.26
CA LEU A 53 43.20 -4.19 -10.25
C LEU A 53 42.12 -3.41 -9.51
N HIS A 54 40.88 -3.90 -9.50
CA HIS A 54 39.81 -3.33 -8.70
C HIS A 54 40.00 -3.63 -7.21
N GLU A 55 40.44 -4.83 -6.85
CA GLU A 55 40.69 -5.22 -5.46
C GLU A 55 41.88 -4.48 -4.83
N ASP A 56 42.86 -4.05 -5.64
CA ASP A 56 43.99 -3.25 -5.16
C ASP A 56 43.57 -1.79 -4.86
N LYS A 57 43.22 -1.54 -3.60
CA LYS A 57 42.91 -0.20 -3.07
C LYS A 57 44.08 0.79 -3.15
N SER A 58 45.29 0.33 -3.40
CA SER A 58 46.47 1.19 -3.59
C SER A 58 46.48 1.82 -4.98
N PHE A 59 45.69 1.29 -5.92
CA PHE A 59 45.66 1.75 -7.29
C PHE A 59 44.77 2.99 -7.46
N PRO A 60 45.28 4.11 -8.05
CA PRO A 60 44.56 5.39 -8.09
C PRO A 60 43.26 5.40 -8.91
N GLN A 61 43.02 4.40 -9.76
CA GLN A 61 41.84 4.33 -10.62
C GLN A 61 41.14 2.97 -10.53
N HIS A 62 41.06 2.40 -9.32
CA HIS A 62 40.32 1.16 -9.09
C HIS A 62 38.83 1.27 -9.46
N ASP A 63 38.26 2.48 -9.41
CA ASP A 63 36.87 2.77 -9.81
C ASP A 63 36.66 2.59 -11.31
N LEU A 64 37.66 2.96 -12.12
CA LEU A 64 37.62 2.79 -13.57
C LEU A 64 37.75 1.30 -13.94
N ALA A 65 38.57 0.55 -13.20
CA ALA A 65 38.65 -0.90 -13.36
C ALA A 65 37.31 -1.57 -13.07
N ALA A 66 36.63 -1.15 -11.99
CA ALA A 66 35.26 -1.61 -11.68
C ALA A 66 34.27 -1.28 -12.80
N LEU A 67 34.32 -0.08 -13.38
CA LEU A 67 33.43 0.31 -14.48
C LEU A 67 33.63 -0.57 -15.73
N VAL A 68 34.89 -0.81 -16.10
CA VAL A 68 35.23 -1.68 -17.25
C VAL A 68 34.78 -3.12 -16.98
N ALA A 69 35.07 -3.67 -15.79
CA ALA A 69 34.63 -5.00 -15.40
C ALA A 69 33.09 -5.13 -15.48
N SER A 70 32.38 -4.14 -14.93
CA SER A 70 30.92 -4.12 -14.93
C SER A 70 30.32 -4.13 -16.35
N LYS A 71 30.90 -3.37 -17.29
CA LYS A 71 30.49 -3.40 -18.71
C LYS A 71 30.78 -4.74 -19.39
N VAL A 72 31.89 -5.39 -19.07
CA VAL A 72 32.21 -6.73 -19.62
C VAL A 72 31.21 -7.77 -19.09
N TYR A 73 30.90 -7.75 -17.79
CA TYR A 73 29.88 -8.64 -17.21
C TYR A 73 28.48 -8.40 -17.75
N TYR A 74 28.14 -7.15 -18.07
CA TYR A 74 26.91 -6.80 -18.76
C TYR A 74 26.80 -7.52 -20.11
N HIS A 75 27.86 -7.51 -20.93
CA HIS A 75 27.89 -8.21 -22.21
C HIS A 75 27.94 -9.74 -22.07
N LEU A 76 28.55 -10.26 -21.00
CA LEU A 76 28.53 -11.69 -20.64
C LEU A 76 27.15 -12.17 -20.16
N GLY A 77 26.23 -11.26 -19.85
CA GLY A 77 24.90 -11.56 -19.32
C GLY A 77 24.86 -11.87 -17.81
N SER A 78 25.99 -11.74 -17.10
CA SER A 78 26.03 -11.85 -15.64
C SER A 78 25.69 -10.50 -14.99
N PHE A 79 24.40 -10.24 -14.80
CA PHE A 79 23.93 -8.95 -14.29
C PHE A 79 24.22 -8.73 -12.79
N GLU A 80 24.30 -9.80 -11.99
CA GLU A 80 24.60 -9.69 -10.54
C GLU A 80 26.04 -9.24 -10.29
N ASP A 81 26.99 -9.83 -11.03
CA ASP A 81 28.39 -9.43 -10.99
C ASP A 81 28.55 -8.01 -11.55
N SER A 82 27.90 -7.72 -12.69
CA SER A 82 27.87 -6.38 -13.28
C SER A 82 27.42 -5.34 -12.27
N LEU A 83 26.33 -5.59 -11.54
CA LEU A 83 25.83 -4.69 -10.50
C LEU A 83 26.85 -4.49 -9.38
N THR A 84 27.50 -5.56 -8.91
CA THR A 84 28.50 -5.50 -7.84
C THR A 84 29.68 -4.61 -8.23
N TYR A 85 30.19 -4.76 -9.45
CA TYR A 85 31.26 -3.90 -9.96
C TYR A 85 30.78 -2.48 -10.29
N ALA A 86 29.53 -2.29 -10.72
CA ALA A 86 28.95 -0.95 -10.92
C ALA A 86 28.87 -0.17 -9.60
N LEU A 87 28.48 -0.84 -8.50
CA LEU A 87 28.52 -0.28 -7.14
C LEU A 87 29.96 0.00 -6.67
N GLY A 88 30.94 -0.77 -7.17
CA GLY A 88 32.36 -0.56 -6.94
C GLY A 88 32.92 0.69 -7.65
N ALA A 89 32.33 1.09 -8.79
CA ALA A 89 32.77 2.26 -9.56
C ALA A 89 32.36 3.61 -8.93
N GLY A 90 31.48 3.61 -7.94
CA GLY A 90 31.13 4.78 -7.15
C GLY A 90 30.63 5.97 -7.99
N GLU A 91 31.40 7.05 -8.01
CA GLU A 91 31.05 8.30 -8.71
C GLU A 91 31.25 8.24 -10.22
N LEU A 92 32.04 7.28 -10.74
CA LEU A 92 32.23 7.12 -12.18
C LEU A 92 31.02 6.49 -12.87
N PHE A 93 30.14 5.82 -12.12
CA PHE A 93 28.87 5.34 -12.63
C PHE A 93 27.84 6.48 -12.62
N ASP A 94 27.67 7.12 -13.77
CA ASP A 94 26.69 8.20 -13.95
C ASP A 94 25.28 7.63 -14.20
N VAL A 95 24.40 7.80 -13.20
CA VAL A 95 22.98 7.39 -13.24
C VAL A 95 22.16 8.24 -14.23
N ASN A 96 22.67 9.41 -14.63
CA ASN A 96 21.98 10.30 -15.57
C ASN A 96 22.36 10.04 -17.03
N ALA A 97 23.38 9.21 -17.28
CA ALA A 97 23.78 8.86 -18.63
C ALA A 97 22.66 8.03 -19.30
N ARG A 98 22.18 8.50 -20.44
CA ARG A 98 21.18 7.79 -21.26
C ARG A 98 21.89 6.82 -22.21
N ASN A 99 22.29 5.67 -21.70
CA ASN A 99 22.83 4.58 -22.51
C ASN A 99 22.17 3.25 -22.11
N GLU A 100 22.17 2.28 -23.03
CA GLU A 100 21.49 0.99 -22.84
C GLU A 100 22.06 0.22 -21.63
N TYR A 101 23.37 0.36 -21.40
CA TYR A 101 24.07 -0.22 -20.27
C TYR A 101 23.55 0.31 -18.92
N VAL A 102 23.47 1.63 -18.74
CA VAL A 102 23.00 2.27 -17.50
C VAL A 102 21.53 1.99 -17.28
N ASP A 103 20.69 2.11 -18.32
CA ASP A 103 19.25 1.83 -18.21
C ASP A 103 19.00 0.37 -17.76
N THR A 104 19.71 -0.59 -18.36
CA THR A 104 19.58 -2.00 -17.98
C THR A 104 20.16 -2.29 -16.60
N THR A 105 21.31 -1.70 -16.27
CA THR A 105 21.95 -1.87 -14.96
C THR A 105 21.09 -1.28 -13.84
N ILE A 106 20.47 -0.12 -14.06
CA ILE A 106 19.52 0.50 -13.12
C ILE A 106 18.27 -0.36 -12.97
N ALA A 107 17.70 -0.89 -14.07
CA ALA A 107 16.56 -1.79 -13.98
C ALA A 107 16.87 -3.03 -13.12
N LYS A 108 18.03 -3.66 -13.36
CA LYS A 108 18.50 -4.81 -12.55
C LYS A 108 18.80 -4.42 -11.10
N CYS A 109 19.36 -3.24 -10.87
CA CYS A 109 19.60 -2.67 -9.55
C CYS A 109 18.30 -2.52 -8.76
N ILE A 110 17.26 -1.95 -9.38
CA ILE A 110 15.93 -1.77 -8.79
C ILE A 110 15.27 -3.12 -8.50
N ASP A 111 15.32 -4.07 -9.44
CA ASP A 111 14.76 -5.41 -9.25
C ASP A 111 15.40 -6.10 -8.04
N TYR A 112 16.74 -6.06 -7.97
CA TYR A 112 17.51 -6.68 -6.89
C TYR A 112 17.24 -6.00 -5.54
N TYR A 113 17.22 -4.66 -5.50
CA TYR A 113 16.87 -3.88 -4.32
C TYR A 113 15.45 -4.19 -3.83
N THR A 114 14.49 -4.28 -4.75
CA THR A 114 13.09 -4.60 -4.46
C THR A 114 12.97 -5.99 -3.83
N GLN A 115 13.65 -6.99 -4.39
CA GLN A 115 13.68 -8.34 -3.83
C GLN A 115 14.24 -8.36 -2.41
N GLN A 116 15.35 -7.65 -2.16
CA GLN A 116 15.93 -7.55 -0.82
C GLN A 116 14.96 -6.89 0.18
N ARG A 117 14.31 -5.78 -0.20
CA ARG A 117 13.32 -5.08 0.64
C ARG A 117 12.11 -5.93 0.96
N VAL A 118 11.62 -6.71 -0.01
CA VAL A 118 10.50 -7.63 0.19
C VAL A 118 10.87 -8.74 1.18
N LEU A 119 12.06 -9.34 1.03
CA LEU A 119 12.57 -10.36 1.95
C LEU A 119 12.72 -9.81 3.37
N GLU A 120 13.18 -8.55 3.50
CA GLU A 120 13.37 -7.87 4.79
C GLU A 120 12.04 -7.64 5.49
N ALA A 121 11.07 -7.09 4.76
CA ALA A 121 9.73 -6.87 5.28
C ALA A 121 8.98 -8.17 5.62
N GLU A 122 9.33 -9.30 5.00
CA GLU A 122 8.74 -10.61 5.33
C GLU A 122 9.49 -11.36 6.45
N GLY A 123 10.56 -10.78 7.00
CA GLY A 123 11.35 -11.39 8.07
C GLY A 123 12.06 -12.69 7.65
N LYS A 124 12.25 -12.88 6.34
CA LYS A 124 12.90 -14.08 5.75
C LYS A 124 14.40 -13.91 5.58
N LEU A 125 14.98 -12.77 5.98
CA LEU A 125 16.43 -12.61 5.90
C LEU A 125 17.14 -13.53 6.90
N PRO A 126 18.23 -14.20 6.47
CA PRO A 126 19.13 -14.88 7.39
C PRO A 126 19.67 -13.87 8.43
N PRO A 127 19.80 -14.26 9.71
CA PRO A 127 20.39 -13.39 10.76
C PRO A 127 21.85 -13.01 10.49
N THR A 128 22.48 -13.62 9.49
CA THR A 128 23.85 -13.36 9.02
C THR A 128 23.92 -12.39 7.83
N SER A 129 22.79 -11.98 7.26
CA SER A 129 22.81 -11.03 6.16
C SER A 129 23.20 -9.66 6.69
N LYS A 130 24.29 -9.12 6.15
CA LYS A 130 24.51 -7.68 6.18
C LYS A 130 23.28 -7.06 5.50
N GLY A 131 22.71 -6.01 6.09
CA GLY A 131 21.55 -5.32 5.51
C GLY A 131 21.83 -4.82 4.09
N ILE A 132 20.91 -4.06 3.54
CA ILE A 132 21.02 -3.56 2.17
C ILE A 132 22.28 -2.70 2.02
N ASP A 133 23.05 -2.91 0.94
CA ASP A 133 24.25 -2.13 0.68
C ASP A 133 23.88 -0.64 0.52
N PRO A 134 24.48 0.28 1.31
CA PRO A 134 24.16 1.71 1.23
C PRO A 134 24.45 2.31 -0.16
N ARG A 135 25.35 1.70 -0.94
CA ARG A 135 25.64 2.14 -2.32
C ARG A 135 24.48 1.81 -3.25
N LEU A 136 23.88 0.62 -3.07
CA LEU A 136 22.70 0.20 -3.82
C LEU A 136 21.52 1.14 -3.54
N GLU A 137 21.29 1.40 -2.26
CA GLU A 137 20.28 2.37 -1.82
C GLU A 137 20.57 3.78 -2.35
N GLY A 138 21.84 4.20 -2.40
CA GLY A 138 22.26 5.47 -2.96
C GLY A 138 21.91 5.65 -4.43
N ILE A 139 22.11 4.63 -5.27
CA ILE A 139 21.72 4.67 -6.69
C ILE A 139 20.21 4.78 -6.83
N VAL A 140 19.46 3.96 -6.09
CA VAL A 140 17.99 3.99 -6.11
C VAL A 140 17.46 5.35 -5.64
N ASN A 141 18.06 5.95 -4.60
CA ASN A 141 17.70 7.29 -4.14
C ASN A 141 17.93 8.37 -5.20
N ARG A 142 19.06 8.32 -5.92
CA ARG A 142 19.31 9.24 -7.04
C ARG A 142 18.28 9.07 -8.15
N MET A 143 17.85 7.83 -8.42
CA MET A 143 16.77 7.56 -9.37
C MET A 143 15.43 8.14 -8.92
N PHE A 144 15.08 8.01 -7.63
CA PHE A 144 13.88 8.64 -7.09
C PHE A 144 13.93 10.16 -7.19
N GLN A 145 15.06 10.78 -6.82
CA GLN A 145 15.26 12.23 -6.97
C GLN A 145 15.06 12.67 -8.41
N ARG A 146 15.68 11.96 -9.37
CA ARG A 146 15.49 12.23 -10.79
C ARG A 146 14.02 12.14 -11.21
N CYS A 147 13.30 11.11 -10.79
CA CYS A 147 11.86 10.98 -11.10
C CYS A 147 11.03 12.11 -10.50
N LEU A 148 11.37 12.59 -9.30
CA LEU A 148 10.70 13.72 -8.66
C LEU A 148 11.01 15.05 -9.38
N ASP A 149 12.28 15.27 -9.74
CA ASP A 149 12.73 16.46 -10.47
C ASP A 149 12.15 16.53 -11.89
N ASP A 150 11.99 15.38 -12.55
CA ASP A 150 11.38 15.25 -13.89
C ASP A 150 9.84 15.32 -13.86
N ASN A 151 9.22 15.58 -12.70
CA ASN A 151 7.76 15.59 -12.47
C ASN A 151 7.06 14.25 -12.81
N GLN A 152 7.79 13.13 -12.76
CA GLN A 152 7.28 11.79 -13.03
C GLN A 152 6.73 11.13 -11.75
N TYR A 153 5.82 11.81 -11.05
CA TYR A 153 5.29 11.37 -9.76
C TYR A 153 4.60 9.99 -9.81
N ARG A 154 3.91 9.66 -10.92
CA ARG A 154 3.26 8.35 -11.08
C ARG A 154 4.28 7.20 -11.10
N GLN A 155 5.42 7.42 -11.75
CA GLN A 155 6.49 6.42 -11.83
C GLN A 155 7.20 6.29 -10.48
N ALA A 156 7.48 7.42 -9.82
CA ALA A 156 8.05 7.44 -8.48
C ALA A 156 7.14 6.72 -7.47
N LEU A 157 5.83 6.91 -7.56
CA LEU A 157 4.83 6.21 -6.74
C LEU A 157 4.86 4.69 -6.98
N GLY A 158 4.87 4.25 -8.24
CA GLY A 158 4.95 2.83 -8.58
C GLY A 158 6.20 2.17 -8.00
N LEU A 159 7.35 2.81 -8.22
CA LEU A 159 8.64 2.34 -7.69
C LEU A 159 8.68 2.36 -6.15
N ALA A 160 8.06 3.35 -5.50
CA ALA A 160 7.95 3.41 -4.04
C ALA A 160 7.12 2.24 -3.48
N LEU A 161 6.04 1.86 -4.17
CA LEU A 161 5.21 0.72 -3.79
C LEU A 161 5.93 -0.62 -3.97
N GLU A 162 6.66 -0.79 -5.07
CA GLU A 162 7.49 -1.99 -5.34
C GLU A 162 8.57 -2.17 -4.27
N THR A 163 9.33 -1.10 -4.00
CA THR A 163 10.42 -1.08 -3.02
C THR A 163 9.95 -1.05 -1.56
N ARG A 164 8.62 -1.00 -1.32
CA ARG A 164 7.98 -0.88 0.00
C ARG A 164 8.50 0.31 0.81
N ARG A 165 8.72 1.45 0.16
CA ARG A 165 9.23 2.68 0.77
C ARG A 165 8.14 3.73 0.93
N MET A 166 7.68 3.87 2.18
CA MET A 166 6.59 4.79 2.52
C MET A 166 7.03 6.26 2.53
N ASP A 167 8.30 6.52 2.82
CA ASP A 167 8.89 7.85 2.81
C ASP A 167 8.79 8.52 1.43
N ILE A 168 9.15 7.79 0.37
CA ILE A 168 9.01 8.32 -1.00
C ILE A 168 7.57 8.30 -1.46
N PHE A 169 6.79 7.30 -1.05
CA PHE A 169 5.37 7.26 -1.38
C PHE A 169 4.66 8.54 -0.93
N GLU A 170 4.88 8.97 0.31
CA GLU A 170 4.36 10.24 0.83
C GLU A 170 4.93 11.44 0.08
N ALA A 171 6.25 11.48 -0.13
CA ALA A 171 6.91 12.58 -0.84
C ALA A 171 6.39 12.76 -2.28
N ALA A 172 6.20 11.66 -3.02
CA ALA A 172 5.72 11.68 -4.40
C ALA A 172 4.29 12.21 -4.51
N ILE A 173 3.45 11.97 -3.50
CA ILE A 173 2.08 12.51 -3.44
C ILE A 173 2.13 14.00 -3.08
N MET A 174 2.88 14.39 -2.05
CA MET A 174 2.90 15.76 -1.55
C MET A 174 3.60 16.76 -2.48
N GLN A 175 4.58 16.31 -3.27
CA GLN A 175 5.28 17.16 -4.24
C GLN A 175 4.54 17.31 -5.56
N SER A 176 3.52 16.49 -5.81
CA SER A 176 2.77 16.52 -7.07
C SER A 176 1.91 17.78 -7.22
N ASP A 177 1.77 18.26 -8.46
CA ASP A 177 0.91 19.40 -8.79
C ASP A 177 -0.57 19.14 -8.46
N ASP A 178 -1.02 17.89 -8.59
CA ASP A 178 -2.39 17.44 -8.32
C ASP A 178 -2.40 16.34 -7.25
N VAL A 179 -2.38 16.77 -6.00
CA VAL A 179 -2.40 15.88 -4.82
C VAL A 179 -3.68 15.03 -4.78
N SER A 180 -4.83 15.59 -5.16
CA SER A 180 -6.13 14.88 -5.11
C SER A 180 -6.20 13.77 -6.15
N GLY A 181 -5.75 14.04 -7.39
CA GLY A 181 -5.66 13.04 -8.44
C GLY A 181 -4.61 11.98 -8.13
N MET A 182 -3.46 12.36 -7.56
CA MET A 182 -2.43 11.40 -7.14
C MET A 182 -2.88 10.48 -6.01
N LEU A 183 -3.65 10.99 -5.04
CA LEU A 183 -4.23 10.16 -3.98
C LEU A 183 -5.23 9.13 -4.53
N SER A 184 -6.10 9.56 -5.45
CA SER A 184 -7.04 8.65 -6.14
C SER A 184 -6.30 7.57 -6.95
N TYR A 185 -5.27 7.98 -7.69
CA TYR A 185 -4.42 7.06 -8.45
C TYR A 185 -3.71 6.07 -7.51
N ALA A 186 -3.11 6.55 -6.42
CA ALA A 186 -2.44 5.72 -5.43
C ALA A 186 -3.40 4.68 -4.83
N PHE A 187 -4.62 5.08 -4.49
CA PHE A 187 -5.64 4.15 -4.00
C PHE A 187 -5.95 3.05 -5.03
N GLN A 188 -6.16 3.39 -6.30
CA GLN A 188 -6.43 2.42 -7.36
C GLN A 188 -5.27 1.44 -7.57
N VAL A 189 -4.03 1.94 -7.56
CA VAL A 189 -2.82 1.10 -7.68
C VAL A 189 -2.69 0.16 -6.49
N VAL A 190 -2.93 0.66 -5.27
CA VAL A 190 -2.89 -0.13 -4.03
C VAL A 190 -3.93 -1.25 -4.03
N MET A 191 -5.14 -0.98 -4.54
CA MET A 191 -6.20 -1.98 -4.63
C MET A 191 -5.95 -3.06 -5.69
N SER A 192 -5.28 -2.70 -6.79
CA SER A 192 -5.08 -3.61 -7.93
C SER A 192 -3.77 -4.41 -7.87
N LEU A 193 -2.65 -3.79 -7.45
CA LEU A 193 -1.32 -4.40 -7.52
C LEU A 193 -0.89 -5.07 -6.21
N ILE A 194 -1.34 -4.60 -5.05
CA ILE A 194 -0.80 -5.08 -3.76
C ILE A 194 -1.53 -6.34 -3.29
N GLN A 195 -0.84 -7.47 -3.39
CA GLN A 195 -1.33 -8.78 -2.95
C GLN A 195 -1.18 -8.99 -1.43
N ASN A 196 -0.09 -8.50 -0.84
CA ASN A 196 0.17 -8.70 0.59
C ASN A 196 -0.75 -7.81 1.44
N ARG A 197 -1.65 -8.44 2.21
CA ARG A 197 -2.62 -7.74 3.06
C ARG A 197 -1.96 -6.85 4.13
N GLY A 198 -0.85 -7.30 4.73
CA GLY A 198 -0.15 -6.53 5.76
C GLY A 198 0.40 -5.22 5.20
N PHE A 199 1.11 -5.31 4.07
CA PHE A 199 1.64 -4.12 3.39
C PHE A 199 0.52 -3.21 2.87
N ARG A 200 -0.53 -3.79 2.26
CA ARG A 200 -1.70 -3.04 1.79
C ARG A 200 -2.33 -2.23 2.92
N ASN A 201 -2.49 -2.80 4.11
CA ASN A 201 -3.03 -2.11 5.27
C ASN A 201 -2.13 -0.95 5.72
N THR A 202 -0.80 -1.11 5.69
CA THR A 202 0.14 -0.02 5.99
C THR A 202 -0.01 1.14 5.01
N VAL A 203 -0.10 0.85 3.71
CA VAL A 203 -0.29 1.89 2.69
C VAL A 203 -1.65 2.56 2.83
N LEU A 204 -2.73 1.82 3.10
CA LEU A 204 -4.05 2.40 3.30
C LEU A 204 -4.12 3.31 4.53
N ARG A 205 -3.44 2.96 5.63
CA ARG A 205 -3.34 3.85 6.81
C ARG A 205 -2.61 5.14 6.48
N CYS A 206 -1.54 5.05 5.69
CA CYS A 206 -0.84 6.22 5.17
C CYS A 206 -1.77 7.10 4.33
N LEU A 207 -2.51 6.51 3.38
CA LEU A 207 -3.49 7.25 2.57
C LEU A 207 -4.56 7.94 3.42
N VAL A 208 -5.10 7.27 4.44
CA VAL A 208 -6.08 7.89 5.36
C VAL A 208 -5.47 9.10 6.09
N SER A 209 -4.20 9.02 6.50
CA SER A 209 -3.48 10.15 7.10
C SER A 209 -3.33 11.31 6.11
N LEU A 210 -2.95 11.02 4.86
CA LEU A 210 -2.80 12.04 3.82
C LEU A 210 -4.13 12.71 3.46
N TYR A 211 -5.20 11.93 3.27
CA TYR A 211 -6.55 12.48 3.02
C TYR A 211 -7.05 13.36 4.17
N ARG A 212 -6.69 13.04 5.41
CA ARG A 212 -7.06 13.84 6.59
C ARG A 212 -6.35 15.19 6.64
N ASN A 213 -5.10 15.23 6.18
CA ASN A 213 -4.22 16.41 6.26
C ASN A 213 -4.36 17.35 5.04
N LEU A 214 -5.21 17.01 4.07
CA LEU A 214 -5.57 17.91 2.98
C LEU A 214 -6.27 19.17 3.51
N GLY A 215 -6.12 20.30 2.79
CA GLY A 215 -6.79 21.55 3.15
C GLY A 215 -8.32 21.42 3.22
N THR A 216 -8.89 20.58 2.34
CA THR A 216 -10.26 20.07 2.42
C THR A 216 -10.21 18.55 2.51
N PRO A 217 -10.48 17.96 3.68
CA PRO A 217 -10.42 16.50 3.84
C PRO A 217 -11.39 15.76 2.92
N ASP A 218 -10.91 14.71 2.27
CA ASP A 218 -11.72 13.84 1.42
C ASP A 218 -12.27 12.67 2.22
N TYR A 219 -13.42 12.87 2.83
CA TYR A 219 -14.04 11.88 3.71
C TYR A 219 -14.54 10.63 2.98
N VAL A 220 -14.87 10.74 1.68
CA VAL A 220 -15.38 9.60 0.89
C VAL A 220 -14.26 8.59 0.67
N ASN A 221 -13.12 9.04 0.16
CA ASN A 221 -11.97 8.17 -0.08
C ASN A 221 -11.35 7.66 1.23
N MET A 222 -11.41 8.44 2.31
CA MET A 222 -11.05 7.97 3.65
C MET A 222 -11.92 6.79 4.09
N CYS A 223 -13.25 6.90 3.95
CA CYS A 223 -14.16 5.84 4.34
C CYS A 223 -13.94 4.58 3.50
N GLN A 224 -13.74 4.71 2.19
CA GLN A 224 -13.37 3.58 1.34
C GLN A 224 -12.12 2.87 1.85
N CYS A 225 -11.06 3.62 2.18
CA CYS A 225 -9.85 3.05 2.77
C CYS A 225 -10.16 2.29 4.08
N LEU A 226 -10.96 2.89 4.96
CA LEU A 226 -11.33 2.30 6.26
C LEU A 226 -12.17 1.02 6.13
N ILE A 227 -13.04 0.93 5.12
CA ILE A 227 -13.78 -0.29 4.79
C ILE A 227 -12.80 -1.42 4.44
N PHE A 228 -11.81 -1.15 3.58
CA PHE A 228 -10.81 -2.15 3.21
C PHE A 228 -9.85 -2.52 4.35
N LEU A 229 -9.62 -1.60 5.28
CA LEU A 229 -8.87 -1.83 6.51
C LEU A 229 -9.64 -2.68 7.54
N ASP A 230 -10.96 -2.85 7.39
CA ASP A 230 -11.88 -3.46 8.38
C ASP A 230 -11.75 -2.79 9.75
N ASP A 231 -11.66 -1.46 9.78
CA ASP A 231 -11.58 -0.65 11.01
C ASP A 231 -12.91 0.09 11.30
N PRO A 232 -13.86 -0.56 11.98
CA PRO A 232 -15.17 0.03 12.26
C PRO A 232 -15.11 1.14 13.32
N LEU A 233 -14.08 1.14 14.18
CA LEU A 233 -13.93 2.14 15.24
C LEU A 233 -13.54 3.48 14.64
N ALA A 234 -12.56 3.49 13.74
CA ALA A 234 -12.14 4.71 13.05
C ALA A 234 -13.27 5.36 12.26
N VAL A 235 -14.14 4.57 11.61
CA VAL A 235 -15.33 5.08 10.90
C VAL A 235 -16.35 5.69 11.89
N ALA A 236 -16.62 5.01 13.01
CA ALA A 236 -17.53 5.52 14.02
C ALA A 236 -17.03 6.85 14.63
N GLU A 237 -15.73 6.96 14.92
CA GLU A 237 -15.11 8.21 15.37
C GLU A 237 -15.17 9.32 14.33
N LEU A 238 -15.04 8.98 13.05
CA LEU A 238 -15.17 9.94 11.94
C LEU A 238 -16.60 10.49 11.88
N LEU A 239 -17.62 9.62 11.91
CA LEU A 239 -19.02 10.01 11.87
C LEU A 239 -19.43 10.80 13.13
N ASP A 240 -18.92 10.42 14.31
CA ASP A 240 -19.13 11.19 15.54
C ASP A 240 -18.50 12.59 15.46
N ARG A 241 -17.28 12.70 14.91
CA ARG A 241 -16.63 14.01 14.71
C ARG A 241 -17.39 14.89 13.73
N LEU A 242 -17.87 14.32 12.62
CA LEU A 242 -18.62 15.05 11.60
C LEU A 242 -20.01 15.49 12.09
N SER A 243 -20.68 14.65 12.89
CA SER A 243 -21.99 14.98 13.46
C SER A 243 -21.94 16.12 14.49
N LYS A 244 -20.81 16.30 15.19
CA LYS A 244 -20.56 17.44 16.11
C LYS A 244 -20.13 18.73 15.39
N GLY A 245 -19.91 18.67 14.08
CA GLY A 245 -19.41 19.78 13.29
C GLY A 245 -20.50 20.78 12.86
N SER A 246 -20.15 21.55 11.83
CA SER A 246 -21.08 22.47 11.14
C SER A 246 -22.20 21.71 10.39
N GLN A 247 -23.24 22.42 9.95
CA GLN A 247 -24.31 21.80 9.15
C GLN A 247 -23.79 21.09 7.89
N ASP A 248 -22.76 21.63 7.23
CA ASP A 248 -22.14 21.01 6.06
C ASP A 248 -21.43 19.70 6.43
N CYS A 249 -20.81 19.64 7.62
CA CYS A 249 -20.20 18.42 8.15
C CYS A 249 -21.25 17.35 8.47
N VAL A 250 -22.42 17.75 8.98
CA VAL A 250 -23.54 16.83 9.25
C VAL A 250 -24.08 16.26 7.94
N LEU A 251 -24.24 17.10 6.90
CA LEU A 251 -24.67 16.64 5.58
C LEU A 251 -23.66 15.65 4.98
N MET A 252 -22.37 15.94 5.13
CA MET A 252 -21.29 15.04 4.74
C MET A 252 -21.34 13.71 5.51
N ALA A 253 -21.66 13.72 6.81
CA ALA A 253 -21.84 12.50 7.60
C ALA A 253 -22.98 11.63 7.05
N TYR A 254 -24.10 12.22 6.64
CA TYR A 254 -25.20 11.48 6.02
C TYR A 254 -24.82 10.91 4.65
N GLN A 255 -24.10 11.65 3.82
CA GLN A 255 -23.59 11.15 2.54
C GLN A 255 -22.69 9.93 2.75
N ILE A 256 -21.73 10.03 3.67
CA ILE A 256 -20.86 8.91 4.03
C ILE A 256 -21.66 7.72 4.54
N ALA A 257 -22.71 7.94 5.33
CA ALA A 257 -23.55 6.85 5.84
C ALA A 257 -24.29 6.12 4.72
N PHE A 258 -24.79 6.83 3.70
CA PHE A 258 -25.39 6.21 2.51
C PHE A 258 -24.34 5.43 1.70
N ASP A 259 -23.18 6.03 1.43
CA ASP A 259 -22.08 5.37 0.71
C ASP A 259 -21.61 4.12 1.45
N LEU A 260 -21.54 4.17 2.79
CA LEU A 260 -21.15 3.03 3.61
C LEU A 260 -22.18 1.91 3.54
N TYR A 261 -23.47 2.23 3.53
CA TYR A 261 -24.53 1.24 3.39
C TYR A 261 -24.46 0.50 2.04
N GLU A 262 -24.13 1.22 0.96
CA GLU A 262 -24.01 0.61 -0.38
C GLU A 262 -22.70 -0.17 -0.58
N SER A 263 -21.59 0.30 -0.01
CA SER A 263 -20.25 -0.23 -0.29
C SER A 263 -19.73 -1.23 0.74
N ALA A 264 -20.17 -1.16 2.00
CA ALA A 264 -19.64 -2.01 3.07
C ALA A 264 -20.44 -3.30 3.29
N THR A 265 -19.82 -4.27 3.96
CA THR A 265 -20.51 -5.52 4.33
C THR A 265 -21.46 -5.29 5.51
N GLN A 266 -22.57 -6.06 5.56
CA GLN A 266 -23.55 -5.99 6.66
C GLN A 266 -22.92 -6.25 8.04
N GLN A 267 -21.90 -7.11 8.11
CA GLN A 267 -21.17 -7.36 9.35
C GLN A 267 -20.37 -6.13 9.80
N PHE A 268 -19.72 -5.44 8.86
CA PHE A 268 -18.99 -4.20 9.14
C PHE A 268 -19.95 -3.11 9.63
N LEU A 269 -21.07 -2.90 8.93
CA LEU A 269 -22.12 -1.95 9.31
C LEU A 269 -22.65 -2.22 10.72
N GLY A 270 -22.91 -3.49 11.06
CA GLY A 270 -23.35 -3.86 12.40
C GLY A 270 -22.34 -3.49 13.50
N ARG A 271 -21.04 -3.63 13.23
CA ARG A 271 -19.97 -3.22 14.16
C ARG A 271 -19.84 -1.71 14.26
N VAL A 272 -19.94 -0.99 13.13
CA VAL A 272 -19.92 0.49 13.11
C VAL A 272 -21.11 1.03 13.90
N LEU A 273 -22.31 0.49 13.71
CA LEU A 273 -23.50 0.83 14.48
C LEU A 273 -23.31 0.59 15.98
N GLN A 274 -22.72 -0.54 16.35
CA GLN A 274 -22.43 -0.83 17.76
C GLN A 274 -21.43 0.18 18.36
N ALA A 275 -20.39 0.54 17.61
CA ALA A 275 -19.40 1.53 18.04
C ALA A 275 -20.01 2.94 18.14
N LEU A 276 -20.82 3.34 17.17
CA LEU A 276 -21.51 4.63 17.17
C LEU A 276 -22.48 4.77 18.36
N ARG A 277 -23.16 3.67 18.72
CA ARG A 277 -24.02 3.62 19.92
C ARG A 277 -23.26 3.70 21.23
N ALA A 278 -22.04 3.18 21.29
CA ALA A 278 -21.19 3.29 22.46
C ALA A 278 -20.72 4.73 22.69
N THR A 279 -20.59 5.50 21.61
CA THR A 279 -20.24 6.94 21.64
C THR A 279 -21.47 7.82 21.89
N ALA A 280 -22.69 7.29 21.75
CA ALA A 280 -23.93 8.02 21.99
C ALA A 280 -24.16 8.27 23.50
N PRO A 281 -24.69 9.46 23.89
CA PRO A 281 -25.01 9.80 25.28
C PRO A 281 -25.99 8.84 25.97
N ILE A 282 -26.88 8.19 25.21
CA ILE A 282 -27.80 7.16 25.72
C ILE A 282 -27.66 5.87 24.90
N PRO A 283 -26.88 4.88 25.40
CA PRO A 283 -26.71 3.58 24.75
C PRO A 283 -28.00 2.74 24.63
N GLY A 284 -29.11 3.17 25.26
CA GLY A 284 -30.34 2.38 25.43
C GLY A 284 -31.56 2.77 24.59
N ALA A 285 -31.53 3.87 23.82
CA ALA A 285 -32.71 4.35 23.07
C ALA A 285 -32.87 3.70 21.68
N LEU A 286 -31.82 3.08 21.14
CA LEU A 286 -31.79 2.52 19.79
C LEU A 286 -32.08 1.02 19.80
N MET A 287 -33.37 0.66 19.90
CA MET A 287 -33.83 -0.69 19.60
C MET A 287 -33.74 -0.94 18.09
N VAL A 288 -32.68 -1.62 17.64
CA VAL A 288 -32.72 -2.32 16.34
C VAL A 288 -33.00 -3.78 16.60
N LYS A 289 -34.13 -4.26 16.09
CA LYS A 289 -34.46 -5.68 16.03
C LYS A 289 -33.31 -6.40 15.33
N PRO A 290 -32.82 -7.53 15.86
CA PRO A 290 -31.74 -8.26 15.22
C PRO A 290 -32.15 -8.66 13.80
N ILE A 291 -31.28 -8.36 12.83
CA ILE A 291 -31.39 -8.80 11.45
C ILE A 291 -31.48 -10.33 11.43
N VAL A 292 -32.67 -10.82 11.06
CA VAL A 292 -33.10 -12.17 10.67
C VAL A 292 -32.11 -13.31 10.95
N LYS A 293 -32.39 -14.11 11.99
CA LYS A 293 -32.05 -15.54 12.01
C LYS A 293 -33.02 -16.27 11.08
N PRO A 294 -32.59 -17.16 10.16
CA PRO A 294 -33.51 -18.00 9.42
C PRO A 294 -34.16 -18.99 10.40
N ALA A 295 -35.46 -18.80 10.65
CA ALA A 295 -36.26 -19.75 11.39
C ALA A 295 -36.64 -20.93 10.47
N ALA A 296 -35.90 -22.03 10.56
CA ALA A 296 -36.42 -23.33 10.15
C ALA A 296 -37.16 -23.94 11.34
N LYS A 297 -38.49 -23.80 11.35
CA LYS A 297 -39.38 -24.63 12.19
C LYS A 297 -39.67 -25.92 11.42
N VAL A 298 -39.24 -27.05 11.97
CA VAL A 298 -39.89 -28.34 11.75
C VAL A 298 -40.30 -28.87 13.12
N SER A 299 -41.60 -28.96 13.33
CA SER A 299 -42.30 -29.78 14.34
C SER A 299 -43.03 -30.83 13.50
N THR A 300 -43.10 -32.14 13.78
CA THR A 300 -43.33 -32.94 15.01
C THR A 300 -43.02 -34.41 14.59
N GLU A 301 -42.73 -35.42 15.42
CA GLU A 301 -43.60 -36.03 16.43
C GLU A 301 -42.92 -37.24 17.13
N ALA A 302 -43.28 -37.46 18.41
CA ALA A 302 -43.44 -38.74 19.15
C ALA A 302 -42.24 -39.64 19.58
N ALA A 303 -41.98 -39.69 20.91
CA ALA A 303 -42.37 -40.77 21.85
C ALA A 303 -41.29 -41.28 22.85
N VAL A 304 -41.57 -41.09 24.16
CA VAL A 304 -41.58 -42.03 25.33
C VAL A 304 -40.30 -42.90 25.58
N SER A 305 -39.66 -43.08 26.75
CA SER A 305 -39.95 -43.03 28.20
C SER A 305 -38.64 -43.21 29.01
N SER A 306 -38.58 -42.77 30.27
CA SER A 306 -38.36 -43.61 31.49
C SER A 306 -37.82 -42.83 32.71
N GLU A 307 -38.30 -43.26 33.88
CA GLU A 307 -38.25 -42.73 35.26
C GLU A 307 -36.83 -42.66 35.87
N SER A 308 -36.52 -41.78 36.83
CA SER A 308 -36.87 -41.98 38.27
C SER A 308 -36.46 -40.79 39.16
N THR A 309 -37.30 -40.52 40.16
CA THR A 309 -37.31 -39.51 41.26
C THR A 309 -36.54 -39.97 42.52
N PRO A 310 -36.54 -39.28 43.70
CA PRO A 310 -36.64 -37.84 44.10
C PRO A 310 -35.42 -37.41 44.99
N VAL A 311 -35.28 -36.20 45.59
CA VAL A 311 -35.75 -35.79 46.95
C VAL A 311 -35.27 -34.35 47.30
N MET A 312 -36.17 -33.61 47.97
CA MET A 312 -36.10 -32.47 48.91
C MET A 312 -35.77 -31.02 48.52
N GLU A 313 -36.78 -30.22 48.85
CA GLU A 313 -36.91 -28.77 49.05
C GLU A 313 -35.81 -28.13 49.91
N THR A 314 -35.47 -26.88 49.59
CA THR A 314 -35.31 -25.81 50.58
C THR A 314 -35.57 -24.45 49.93
N GLU A 315 -36.33 -23.63 50.63
CA GLU A 315 -36.89 -22.35 50.21
C GLU A 315 -35.85 -21.25 50.04
N SER A 316 -36.24 -20.26 49.22
CA SER A 316 -35.97 -18.83 49.37
C SER A 316 -34.53 -18.32 49.32
N THR A 317 -34.18 -17.68 48.20
CA THR A 317 -33.69 -16.29 48.21
C THR A 317 -33.71 -15.71 46.79
N THR A 318 -34.49 -14.65 46.63
CA THR A 318 -34.45 -13.70 45.52
C THR A 318 -33.04 -13.12 45.35
N PRO A 319 -32.44 -13.13 44.15
CA PRO A 319 -31.35 -12.22 43.84
C PRO A 319 -31.93 -10.94 43.26
N VAL A 320 -31.65 -9.85 43.97
CA VAL A 320 -31.86 -8.45 43.60
C VAL A 320 -31.29 -8.20 42.20
N SER A 321 -32.16 -7.86 41.25
CA SER A 321 -31.76 -7.21 40.01
C SER A 321 -31.51 -5.74 40.31
N GLU A 322 -30.23 -5.35 40.42
CA GLU A 322 -29.82 -3.96 40.51
C GLU A 322 -30.30 -3.19 39.27
N GLU A 323 -31.30 -2.34 39.50
CA GLU A 323 -31.77 -1.33 38.56
C GLU A 323 -30.65 -0.33 38.27
N LYS A 324 -29.96 -0.49 37.13
CA LYS A 324 -29.19 0.61 36.54
C LYS A 324 -30.19 1.60 35.93
N SER A 325 -30.30 2.72 36.61
CA SER A 325 -31.17 3.87 36.36
C SER A 325 -31.09 4.33 34.90
N GLN A 326 -32.24 4.30 34.24
CA GLN A 326 -32.45 4.81 32.89
C GLN A 326 -32.23 6.33 32.88
N ARG A 327 -31.20 6.82 32.17
CA ARG A 327 -31.16 8.24 31.75
C ARG A 327 -32.22 8.43 30.68
N SER A 328 -33.26 9.21 30.98
CA SER A 328 -34.32 9.59 30.05
C SER A 328 -33.85 10.74 29.14
N VAL A 329 -34.45 10.82 27.94
CA VAL A 329 -34.28 11.86 26.90
C VAL A 329 -34.46 13.29 27.45
N GLU A 330 -35.10 13.41 28.60
CA GLU A 330 -35.40 14.65 29.29
C GLU A 330 -34.21 15.25 30.06
N SER A 331 -33.17 14.45 30.35
CA SER A 331 -31.98 14.86 31.12
C SER A 331 -30.81 15.41 30.28
N LEU A 332 -31.00 15.51 28.96
CA LEU A 332 -29.97 15.95 28.01
C LEU A 332 -30.09 17.46 27.70
N ASN A 333 -28.94 18.14 27.60
CA ASN A 333 -28.85 19.53 27.14
C ASN A 333 -29.35 19.66 25.69
N ALA A 334 -29.73 20.87 25.25
CA ALA A 334 -30.23 21.11 23.89
C ALA A 334 -29.25 20.61 22.79
N GLU A 335 -27.94 20.80 23.02
CA GLU A 335 -26.88 20.30 22.13
C GLU A 335 -26.73 18.78 22.17
N GLU A 336 -27.00 18.14 23.31
CA GLU A 336 -26.95 16.68 23.46
C GLU A 336 -28.19 16.00 22.86
N ARG A 337 -29.35 16.67 22.86
CA ARG A 337 -30.54 16.21 22.14
C ARG A 337 -30.36 16.30 20.64
N GLU A 338 -29.82 17.41 20.14
CA GLU A 338 -29.54 17.57 18.71
C GLU A 338 -28.49 16.56 18.23
N GLN A 339 -27.46 16.28 19.04
CA GLN A 339 -26.48 15.24 18.76
C GLN A 339 -27.11 13.84 18.77
N GLN A 340 -28.03 13.57 19.70
CA GLN A 340 -28.76 12.29 19.74
C GLN A 340 -29.63 12.11 18.49
N GLU A 341 -30.36 13.14 18.06
CA GLU A 341 -31.16 13.09 16.83
C GLU A 341 -30.31 12.83 15.58
N ARG A 342 -29.14 13.49 15.47
CA ARG A 342 -28.19 13.26 14.37
C ARG A 342 -27.63 11.84 14.37
N VAL A 343 -27.31 11.28 15.53
CA VAL A 343 -26.80 9.91 15.68
C VAL A 343 -27.90 8.88 15.42
N ASP A 344 -29.14 9.16 15.82
CA ASP A 344 -30.30 8.31 15.54
C ASP A 344 -30.60 8.29 14.03
N ALA A 345 -30.53 9.46 13.36
CA ALA A 345 -30.64 9.56 11.91
C ALA A 345 -29.54 8.77 11.19
N LEU A 346 -28.27 8.91 11.60
CA LEU A 346 -27.16 8.11 11.08
C LEU A 346 -27.40 6.60 11.28
N SER A 347 -27.92 6.22 12.45
CA SER A 347 -28.23 4.83 12.76
C SER A 347 -29.35 4.26 11.88
N SER A 348 -30.35 5.08 11.54
CA SER A 348 -31.43 4.69 10.62
C SER A 348 -30.94 4.54 9.18
N ILE A 349 -30.06 5.45 8.71
CA ILE A 349 -29.44 5.37 7.38
C ILE A 349 -28.58 4.11 7.27
N LEU A 350 -27.67 3.89 8.23
CA LEU A 350 -26.79 2.72 8.26
C LEU A 350 -27.55 1.40 8.47
N GLY A 351 -28.73 1.45 9.09
CA GLY A 351 -29.65 0.31 9.22
C GLY A 351 -30.37 -0.05 7.93
N GLY A 352 -30.32 0.82 6.90
CA GLY A 352 -30.88 0.56 5.58
C GLY A 352 -32.39 0.78 5.45
N GLU A 353 -33.09 1.07 6.55
CA GLU A 353 -34.56 1.26 6.55
C GLU A 353 -34.97 2.36 5.57
N ILE A 354 -34.28 3.50 5.63
CA ILE A 354 -34.53 4.66 4.75
C ILE A 354 -34.25 4.32 3.29
N SER A 355 -33.12 3.66 2.99
CA SER A 355 -32.74 3.30 1.62
C SER A 355 -33.71 2.29 1.00
N ILE A 356 -34.16 1.30 1.78
CA ILE A 356 -35.14 0.30 1.35
C ILE A 356 -36.49 0.96 1.06
N ASP A 357 -36.95 1.85 1.94
CA ASP A 357 -38.23 2.54 1.78
C ASP A 357 -38.24 3.45 0.54
N LEU A 358 -37.16 4.22 0.32
CA LEU A 358 -36.99 5.05 -0.87
C LEU A 358 -36.98 4.21 -2.15
N HIS A 359 -36.25 3.09 -2.15
CA HIS A 359 -36.19 2.21 -3.32
C HIS A 359 -37.55 1.57 -3.61
N LEU A 360 -38.28 1.14 -2.58
CA LEU A 360 -39.63 0.60 -2.70
C LEU A 360 -40.61 1.64 -3.27
N GLN A 361 -40.58 2.88 -2.76
CA GLN A 361 -41.40 3.97 -3.29
C GLN A 361 -41.08 4.27 -4.75
N PHE A 362 -39.80 4.25 -5.13
CA PHE A 362 -39.37 4.44 -6.51
C PHE A 362 -39.91 3.34 -7.43
N LEU A 363 -39.77 2.06 -7.03
CA LEU A 363 -40.26 0.93 -7.82
C LEU A 363 -41.79 0.95 -7.98
N ILE A 364 -42.53 1.36 -6.94
CA ILE A 364 -43.99 1.47 -6.99
C ILE A 364 -44.42 2.59 -7.94
N ARG A 365 -43.78 3.77 -7.86
CA ARG A 365 -44.16 4.95 -8.66
C ARG A 365 -43.70 4.84 -10.12
N SER A 366 -42.54 4.24 -10.36
CA SER A 366 -41.88 4.18 -11.67
C SER A 366 -41.99 2.80 -12.30
N ASN A 367 -43.13 2.12 -12.12
CA ASN A 367 -43.34 0.79 -12.69
C ASN A 367 -43.61 0.88 -14.21
N HIS A 368 -42.60 0.56 -15.01
CA HIS A 368 -42.66 0.51 -16.47
C HIS A 368 -42.73 -0.93 -17.03
N THR A 369 -43.08 -1.93 -16.21
CA THR A 369 -43.18 -3.31 -16.67
C THR A 369 -44.42 -3.53 -17.56
N ASP A 370 -44.25 -4.26 -18.65
CA ASP A 370 -45.35 -4.61 -19.55
C ASP A 370 -46.16 -5.79 -19.00
N MET A 371 -47.34 -5.47 -18.48
CA MET A 371 -48.28 -6.44 -17.91
C MET A 371 -48.84 -7.43 -18.96
N LEU A 372 -48.68 -7.17 -20.26
CA LEU A 372 -49.09 -8.11 -21.32
C LEU A 372 -48.14 -9.30 -21.45
N ILE A 373 -46.85 -9.12 -21.14
CA ILE A 373 -45.87 -10.21 -21.13
C ILE A 373 -46.22 -11.20 -20.02
N LEU A 374 -46.63 -10.71 -18.85
CA LEU A 374 -47.06 -11.53 -17.71
C LEU A 374 -48.35 -12.31 -17.96
N LYS A 375 -49.15 -11.94 -18.98
CA LYS A 375 -50.41 -12.62 -19.35
C LYS A 375 -50.26 -13.66 -20.47
N LYS A 376 -49.09 -13.78 -21.10
CA LYS A 376 -48.85 -14.71 -22.23
C LYS A 376 -48.40 -16.12 -21.79
N HIS A 377 -48.29 -16.36 -20.49
CA HIS A 377 -48.20 -17.67 -19.85
C HIS A 377 -49.38 -17.82 -18.90
#